data_AF-A0A7X7GWQ3-F1
#
_entry.id   AF-A0A7X7GWQ3-F1
#
_cell.length_a   1.000
_cell.length_b   1.000
_cell.length_c   1.000
_cell.angle_alpha   90.00
_cell.angle_beta   90.00
_cell.angle_gamma   90.00
#
_symmetry.space_group_name_H-M   'P 1'
#
loop_
_entity.id
_entity.type
_entity.pdbx_description
1 polymer ?
#
loop_
_entity_poly.entity_id
_entity_poly.type
_entity_poly.pdbx_seq_one_letter_code
_entity_poly.pdbx_strand_id
1 'polypeptide(L)'
;MKTPPDGNPPAARPDAVQREGSPSPPSPAGPSSTVRDATRAPDSTTSAEPISPATESATRTPSTPPDGERPSLYPEPAETRLERLELLHRIGLALSSERHRDRLLETILEEAQKLCHADGGTLYLRTDDDRLAFEILRNDSLGVCLGGTTGDPIDLPPIPLFDETGAPNLANVASAAANLKRSVHIPDAYDAEGFDFSGTKTFDQRNGYRSKSFLTIPLINGERRVIGVLQLLNAQDPVTGEVIPFCGEHKRTVEALAAQAGLALDNKLLLEQQKVLLESFIKLIAAAIDSKSPYTGAHCERVPALAEMLVGSLCETTTGPFADFRLDDEEWYELRIAAWLHDCGKVTTPVHVMDKATKLETITDRIDQVRSRFAVLERDAKIACLEAIAAGTPRAEAEAAYEEEVRRLRDDLAFLEQANVGGEFLSPEKQARIAAIGQRRVRLLDGEVPLLNDDEVENLSISRGTLTQAERLIINGHMVETVKMLEALPFPRHLSRVPEYACGHHEKMDGTGYPRGIYAGDLSIPARAMAIADVFEALTADDRPYKKAKKLSEAMRIMGFMKVDNHLDPDLFDHFVRSGVYRAYAKKFLAPDLIDEVDEEALLALRPKPFALPPRAERERRFSEFLPEYSS
;
A
#
# COMPACT_ATOMS: atom_id res chain seq x y z
N MET A 1 26.23 -29.22 61.75
CA MET A 1 26.30 -28.17 62.80
C MET A 1 25.51 -26.99 62.29
N LYS A 2 24.52 -26.48 63.06
CA LYS A 2 23.52 -25.45 62.67
C LYS A 2 22.56 -25.83 61.52
N THR A 3 21.33 -25.30 61.62
CA THR A 3 20.17 -25.46 60.70
C THR A 3 19.43 -24.10 60.57
N PRO A 4 18.10 -23.98 60.32
CA PRO A 4 17.46 -23.09 59.33
C PRO A 4 16.88 -21.80 59.98
N PRO A 5 15.92 -21.02 59.41
CA PRO A 5 15.19 -21.06 58.13
C PRO A 5 15.37 -19.74 57.33
N ASP A 6 14.53 -19.15 56.46
CA ASP A 6 13.09 -19.23 56.04
C ASP A 6 12.95 -18.88 54.53
N GLY A 7 11.80 -19.00 53.84
CA GLY A 7 10.43 -19.35 54.27
C GLY A 7 9.40 -18.23 54.01
N ASN A 8 8.75 -18.21 52.83
CA ASN A 8 7.64 -17.26 52.51
C ASN A 8 6.75 -17.81 51.35
N PRO A 9 5.53 -17.28 51.09
CA PRO A 9 4.35 -18.12 50.77
C PRO A 9 3.77 -17.89 49.35
N PRO A 10 2.76 -18.69 48.93
CA PRO A 10 2.13 -18.55 47.61
C PRO A 10 1.20 -17.33 47.49
N ALA A 11 1.07 -16.79 46.27
CA ALA A 11 0.12 -15.73 45.93
C ALA A 11 -1.32 -16.25 45.83
N ALA A 12 -2.30 -15.41 46.15
CA ALA A 12 -3.71 -15.77 46.24
C ALA A 12 -4.51 -15.55 44.94
N ARG A 13 -5.68 -16.20 44.84
CA ARG A 13 -6.72 -15.88 43.86
C ARG A 13 -7.45 -14.59 44.25
N PRO A 14 -7.90 -13.78 43.27
CA PRO A 14 -9.08 -12.93 43.41
C PRO A 14 -10.34 -13.67 42.91
N ASP A 15 -11.44 -13.57 43.64
CA ASP A 15 -12.77 -14.05 43.25
C ASP A 15 -13.78 -12.89 43.27
N ALA A 16 -14.81 -13.00 42.43
CA ALA A 16 -16.11 -12.29 42.48
C ALA A 16 -16.19 -10.74 42.38
N VAL A 17 -16.70 -10.30 41.23
CA VAL A 17 -17.89 -9.42 41.05
C VAL A 17 -18.03 -8.15 41.91
N GLN A 18 -18.01 -6.99 41.24
CA GLN A 18 -18.98 -5.91 41.48
C GLN A 18 -19.68 -5.52 40.16
N ARG A 19 -20.90 -5.00 40.25
CA ARG A 19 -21.75 -4.56 39.13
C ARG A 19 -21.94 -3.05 39.19
N GLU A 20 -21.59 -2.30 38.15
CA GLU A 20 -22.10 -0.94 37.93
C GLU A 20 -22.33 -0.61 36.44
N GLY A 21 -23.34 0.23 36.21
CA GLY A 21 -23.44 1.18 35.08
C GLY A 21 -23.19 0.71 33.65
N SER A 22 -24.22 0.21 32.96
CA SER A 22 -24.27 0.22 31.48
C SER A 22 -24.95 1.49 30.97
N PRO A 23 -24.28 2.37 30.19
CA PRO A 23 -24.94 3.45 29.47
C PRO A 23 -25.46 2.97 28.11
N SER A 24 -26.77 3.09 27.86
CA SER A 24 -27.40 2.69 26.59
C SER A 24 -27.12 3.69 25.46
N PRO A 25 -26.89 3.23 24.21
CA PRO A 25 -26.82 4.12 23.05
C PRO A 25 -28.21 4.64 22.63
N PRO A 26 -28.33 5.87 22.10
CA PRO A 26 -29.58 6.37 21.54
C PRO A 26 -29.88 5.74 20.18
N SER A 27 -31.13 5.31 19.96
CA SER A 27 -31.64 4.82 18.66
C SER A 27 -32.18 5.98 17.80
N PRO A 28 -32.21 5.85 16.46
CA PRO A 28 -32.48 6.97 15.56
C PRO A 28 -33.97 7.31 15.40
N ALA A 29 -34.26 8.56 15.04
CA ALA A 29 -35.60 9.06 14.75
C ALA A 29 -35.76 9.47 13.28
N GLY A 30 -36.53 8.69 12.52
CA GLY A 30 -37.38 9.21 11.43
C GLY A 30 -38.82 9.44 11.93
N PRO A 31 -39.83 9.69 11.07
CA PRO A 31 -39.83 9.50 9.61
C PRO A 31 -40.52 10.65 8.81
N SER A 32 -41.08 10.31 7.63
CA SER A 32 -42.06 11.07 6.79
C SER A 32 -41.46 12.09 5.80
N SER A 33 -41.37 11.77 4.49
CA SER A 33 -42.42 11.92 3.43
C SER A 33 -42.52 13.36 2.86
N THR A 34 -42.62 13.63 1.54
CA THR A 34 -43.38 12.92 0.49
C THR A 34 -42.82 13.09 -0.94
N VAL A 35 -43.27 12.19 -1.82
CA VAL A 35 -43.09 12.11 -3.29
C VAL A 35 -43.76 13.26 -4.07
N ARG A 36 -43.07 13.79 -5.11
CA ARG A 36 -43.51 14.26 -6.47
C ARG A 36 -42.36 15.10 -7.07
N ASP A 37 -41.85 14.93 -8.30
CA ASP A 37 -42.42 14.66 -9.64
C ASP A 37 -42.93 15.92 -10.39
N ALA A 38 -42.86 15.89 -11.73
CA ALA A 38 -43.24 16.91 -12.74
C ALA A 38 -42.25 18.05 -13.07
N THR A 39 -41.41 17.80 -14.08
CA THR A 39 -41.14 18.61 -15.31
C THR A 39 -41.46 20.13 -15.37
N ARG A 40 -40.56 20.85 -16.10
CA ARG A 40 -40.81 21.75 -17.28
C ARG A 40 -40.24 23.17 -17.17
N ALA A 41 -39.68 23.69 -18.27
CA ALA A 41 -39.24 25.08 -18.44
C ALA A 41 -40.42 26.03 -18.73
N PRO A 42 -40.18 27.37 -18.73
CA PRO A 42 -40.13 28.04 -20.04
C PRO A 42 -39.08 29.18 -20.15
N ASP A 43 -38.87 29.66 -21.38
CA ASP A 43 -38.09 30.86 -21.71
C ASP A 43 -38.74 32.18 -21.25
N SER A 44 -37.95 33.25 -21.16
CA SER A 44 -38.30 34.53 -21.82
C SER A 44 -37.13 35.51 -21.95
N THR A 45 -37.13 36.21 -23.07
CA THR A 45 -36.15 37.23 -23.51
C THR A 45 -36.46 38.63 -22.97
N THR A 46 -35.42 39.42 -22.70
CA THR A 46 -35.31 40.90 -22.90
C THR A 46 -33.84 41.28 -22.70
N SER A 47 -33.04 41.61 -23.72
CA SER A 47 -32.99 42.90 -24.46
C SER A 47 -32.62 44.10 -23.58
N ALA A 48 -31.44 44.67 -23.79
CA ALA A 48 -30.93 45.86 -23.11
C ALA A 48 -30.94 47.09 -24.03
N GLU A 49 -31.01 48.31 -23.46
CA GLU A 49 -30.38 49.54 -23.97
C GLU A 49 -30.32 50.62 -22.85
N PRO A 50 -29.65 51.78 -23.01
CA PRO A 50 -28.73 52.29 -21.98
C PRO A 50 -29.17 53.57 -21.24
N ILE A 51 -28.36 53.97 -20.24
CA ILE A 51 -28.43 55.27 -19.56
C ILE A 51 -27.11 56.02 -19.79
N SER A 52 -27.20 57.26 -20.29
CA SER A 52 -26.06 58.17 -20.48
C SER A 52 -25.68 58.92 -19.19
N PRO A 53 -24.41 59.35 -19.03
CA PRO A 53 -23.93 59.96 -17.79
C PRO A 53 -24.38 61.41 -17.62
N ALA A 54 -24.71 61.79 -16.38
CA ALA A 54 -24.83 63.18 -15.96
C ALA A 54 -23.46 63.72 -15.52
N THR A 55 -23.09 64.91 -15.99
CA THR A 55 -21.88 65.62 -15.55
C THR A 55 -22.14 66.41 -14.28
N GLU A 56 -21.26 66.29 -13.28
CA GLU A 56 -21.14 67.32 -12.24
C GLU A 56 -19.66 67.60 -11.94
N SER A 57 -19.35 68.89 -11.69
CA SER A 57 -17.97 69.39 -11.63
C SER A 57 -17.58 69.71 -10.19
N ALA A 58 -16.57 69.01 -9.68
CA ALA A 58 -15.98 69.30 -8.37
C ALA A 58 -14.49 69.64 -8.53
N THR A 59 -14.17 70.93 -8.54
CA THR A 59 -12.78 71.43 -8.62
C THR A 59 -11.97 71.00 -7.39
N ARG A 60 -10.91 70.22 -7.60
CA ARG A 60 -9.82 70.03 -6.63
C ARG A 60 -8.50 70.49 -7.24
N THR A 61 -7.73 71.26 -6.47
CA THR A 61 -6.38 71.71 -6.81
C THR A 61 -5.41 70.51 -6.84
N PRO A 62 -4.42 70.49 -7.76
CA PRO A 62 -3.41 69.43 -7.78
C PRO A 62 -2.48 69.57 -6.57
N SER A 63 -2.51 68.59 -5.67
CA SER A 63 -1.48 68.41 -4.65
C SER A 63 -0.27 67.69 -5.27
N THR A 64 0.91 68.30 -5.18
CA THR A 64 2.17 67.71 -5.67
C THR A 64 2.43 66.36 -4.98
N PRO A 65 2.81 65.29 -5.71
CA PRO A 65 3.33 64.08 -5.07
C PRO A 65 4.70 64.39 -4.42
N PRO A 66 5.07 63.70 -3.33
CA PRO A 66 6.41 63.81 -2.75
C PRO A 66 7.47 63.21 -3.68
N ASP A 67 8.66 63.81 -3.70
CA ASP A 67 9.81 63.31 -4.48
C ASP A 67 10.22 61.90 -4.05
N GLY A 68 10.43 61.00 -5.01
CA GLY A 68 10.90 59.63 -4.74
C GLY A 68 11.19 58.81 -6.00
N GLU A 69 10.27 58.77 -6.97
CA GLU A 69 10.44 57.99 -8.20
C GLU A 69 10.84 58.85 -9.40
N ARG A 70 12.11 58.74 -9.83
CA ARG A 70 12.53 59.15 -11.17
C ARG A 70 12.36 57.96 -12.13
N PRO A 71 11.56 58.07 -13.20
CA PRO A 71 11.57 57.07 -14.26
C PRO A 71 12.95 56.98 -14.90
N SER A 72 13.43 55.76 -15.21
CA SER A 72 14.61 55.61 -16.06
C SER A 72 14.32 56.21 -17.43
N LEU A 73 15.16 57.15 -17.86
CA LEU A 73 14.96 57.93 -19.10
C LEU A 73 15.50 57.25 -20.36
N TYR A 74 15.91 55.99 -20.26
CA TYR A 74 16.36 55.17 -21.38
C TYR A 74 15.40 53.98 -21.57
N PRO A 75 14.79 53.81 -22.76
CA PRO A 75 14.09 52.59 -23.07
C PRO A 75 15.11 51.47 -23.28
N GLU A 76 14.99 50.42 -22.45
CA GLU A 76 15.67 49.12 -22.62
C GLU A 76 15.79 48.72 -24.10
N PRO A 77 16.97 48.30 -24.60
CA PRO A 77 17.12 47.84 -25.98
C PRO A 77 16.10 46.74 -26.33
N ALA A 78 15.69 46.68 -27.60
CA ALA A 78 14.74 45.65 -28.05
C ALA A 78 15.35 44.24 -27.93
N GLU A 79 16.66 44.13 -28.15
CA GLU A 79 17.45 42.89 -28.02
C GLU A 79 17.47 42.40 -26.57
N THR A 80 17.84 43.24 -25.60
CA THR A 80 17.86 42.92 -24.16
C THR A 80 16.48 42.51 -23.60
N ARG A 81 15.38 42.98 -24.22
CA ARG A 81 14.02 42.53 -23.90
C ARG A 81 13.64 41.19 -24.57
N LEU A 82 14.21 40.88 -25.73
CA LEU A 82 14.01 39.60 -26.41
C LEU A 82 14.81 38.47 -25.72
N GLU A 83 16.09 38.68 -25.47
CA GLU A 83 16.98 37.73 -24.77
C GLU A 83 16.40 37.30 -23.41
N ARG A 84 15.79 38.24 -22.69
CA ARG A 84 15.13 38.01 -21.41
C ARG A 84 13.81 37.24 -21.52
N LEU A 85 13.05 37.46 -22.60
CA LEU A 85 11.84 36.69 -22.90
C LEU A 85 12.20 35.25 -23.26
N GLU A 86 13.26 35.06 -24.05
CA GLU A 86 13.82 33.74 -24.38
C GLU A 86 14.37 33.02 -23.15
N LEU A 87 15.03 33.73 -22.24
CA LEU A 87 15.47 33.20 -20.95
C LEU A 87 14.28 32.75 -20.09
N LEU A 88 13.27 33.59 -19.86
CA LEU A 88 12.06 33.22 -19.12
C LEU A 88 11.27 32.08 -19.79
N HIS A 89 11.23 32.01 -21.13
CA HIS A 89 10.61 30.91 -21.85
C HIS A 89 11.39 29.60 -21.65
N ARG A 90 12.72 29.63 -21.75
CA ARG A 90 13.61 28.49 -21.52
C ARG A 90 13.53 27.98 -20.09
N ILE A 91 13.49 28.86 -19.10
CA ILE A 91 13.29 28.49 -17.69
C ILE A 91 11.90 27.86 -17.52
N GLY A 92 10.84 28.50 -18.02
CA GLY A 92 9.48 27.95 -17.96
C GLY A 92 9.35 26.55 -18.57
N LEU A 93 10.02 26.30 -19.70
CA LEU A 93 10.12 24.95 -20.29
C LEU A 93 10.84 23.96 -19.35
N ALA A 94 12.03 24.32 -18.84
CA ALA A 94 12.79 23.47 -17.93
C ALA A 94 11.96 23.10 -16.68
N LEU A 95 11.37 24.11 -16.01
CA LEU A 95 10.48 23.93 -14.86
C LEU A 95 9.27 23.04 -15.17
N SER A 96 8.70 23.12 -16.38
CA SER A 96 7.57 22.26 -16.79
C SER A 96 7.97 20.81 -17.10
N SER A 97 9.27 20.55 -17.31
CA SER A 97 9.81 19.23 -17.67
C SER A 97 10.46 18.47 -16.51
N GLU A 98 10.77 19.17 -15.42
CA GLU A 98 11.43 18.59 -14.25
C GLU A 98 10.50 17.63 -13.49
N ARG A 99 11.03 16.45 -13.16
CA ARG A 99 10.31 15.33 -12.52
C ARG A 99 10.52 15.27 -11.02
N HIS A 100 11.65 15.79 -10.52
CA HIS A 100 12.03 15.73 -9.10
C HIS A 100 11.70 17.06 -8.42
N ARG A 101 10.90 17.01 -7.35
CA ARG A 101 10.44 18.19 -6.60
C ARG A 101 11.61 19.07 -6.18
N ASP A 102 12.67 18.47 -5.67
CA ASP A 102 13.78 19.22 -5.06
C ASP A 102 14.70 19.85 -6.11
N ARG A 103 14.86 19.23 -7.29
CA ARG A 103 15.49 19.84 -8.48
C ARG A 103 14.64 21.00 -9.04
N LEU A 104 13.32 20.87 -9.02
CA LEU A 104 12.41 21.94 -9.44
C LEU A 104 12.56 23.16 -8.51
N LEU A 105 12.48 22.96 -7.20
CA LEU A 105 12.69 24.00 -6.20
C LEU A 105 14.08 24.67 -6.33
N GLU A 106 15.12 23.86 -6.52
CA GLU A 106 16.50 24.35 -6.69
C GLU A 106 16.67 25.18 -7.96
N THR A 107 16.09 24.73 -9.08
CA THR A 107 16.08 25.46 -10.36
C THR A 107 15.33 26.79 -10.24
N ILE A 108 14.19 26.82 -9.52
CA ILE A 108 13.45 28.06 -9.25
C ILE A 108 14.34 29.06 -8.50
N LEU A 109 15.05 28.60 -7.46
CA LEU A 109 15.90 29.46 -6.63
C LEU A 109 17.14 29.94 -7.39
N GLU A 110 17.86 29.03 -8.06
CA GLU A 110 19.06 29.35 -8.84
C GLU A 110 18.76 30.35 -9.96
N GLU A 111 17.73 30.12 -10.77
CA GLU A 111 17.42 31.02 -11.89
C GLU A 111 16.92 32.38 -11.37
N ALA A 112 16.19 32.42 -10.25
CA ALA A 112 15.81 33.68 -9.60
C ALA A 112 17.02 34.47 -9.06
N GLN A 113 18.00 33.79 -8.46
CA GLN A 113 19.26 34.42 -8.05
C GLN A 113 20.04 34.97 -9.25
N LYS A 114 20.23 34.16 -10.30
CA LYS A 114 20.93 34.54 -11.54
C LYS A 114 20.27 35.74 -12.23
N LEU A 115 18.94 35.78 -12.31
CA LEU A 115 18.16 36.87 -12.91
C LEU A 115 18.23 38.21 -12.16
N CYS A 116 18.69 38.22 -10.91
CA CYS A 116 18.80 39.43 -10.07
C CYS A 116 20.22 39.73 -9.59
N HIS A 117 21.20 38.89 -9.96
CA HIS A 117 22.54 38.86 -9.36
C HIS A 117 22.48 38.85 -7.82
N ALA A 118 21.61 38.00 -7.24
CA ALA A 118 21.37 37.94 -5.81
C ALA A 118 22.30 36.93 -5.11
N ASP A 119 23.08 37.43 -4.16
CA ASP A 119 24.08 36.72 -3.34
C ASP A 119 23.50 35.54 -2.54
N GLY A 120 22.22 35.63 -2.17
CA GLY A 120 21.52 34.53 -1.52
C GLY A 120 20.04 34.49 -1.80
N GLY A 121 19.44 33.36 -1.46
CA GLY A 121 18.01 33.16 -1.53
C GLY A 121 17.51 32.02 -0.66
N THR A 122 16.24 32.07 -0.32
CA THR A 122 15.53 31.06 0.44
C THR A 122 14.20 30.76 -0.24
N LEU A 123 13.88 29.48 -0.44
CA LEU A 123 12.58 29.04 -0.92
C LEU A 123 11.84 28.33 0.22
N TYR A 124 10.65 28.85 0.51
CA TYR A 124 9.74 28.32 1.52
C TYR A 124 8.54 27.62 0.89
N LEU A 125 8.10 26.49 1.44
CA LEU A 125 6.78 25.91 1.17
C LEU A 125 5.81 26.15 2.33
N ARG A 126 4.52 26.27 2.03
CA ARG A 126 3.46 26.39 3.03
C ARG A 126 3.04 25.01 3.54
N THR A 127 3.11 24.81 4.85
CA THR A 127 2.62 23.60 5.54
C THR A 127 1.09 23.65 5.73
N ASP A 128 0.47 22.50 5.99
CA ASP A 128 -0.96 22.41 6.27
C ASP A 128 -1.38 23.04 7.61
N ASP A 129 -0.43 23.28 8.53
CA ASP A 129 -0.63 24.07 9.76
C ASP A 129 -0.32 25.56 9.59
N ASP A 130 -0.33 26.06 8.35
CA ASP A 130 -0.17 27.46 7.96
C ASP A 130 1.12 28.12 8.49
N ARG A 131 2.24 27.42 8.29
CA ARG A 131 3.60 27.98 8.41
C ARG A 131 4.33 27.93 7.08
N LEU A 132 5.47 28.61 7.02
CA LEU A 132 6.44 28.56 5.94
C LEU A 132 7.64 27.73 6.41
N ALA A 133 7.72 26.48 5.94
CA ALA A 133 8.89 25.64 6.12
C ALA A 133 10.02 26.08 5.18
N PHE A 134 11.28 25.97 5.63
CA PHE A 134 12.44 26.21 4.78
C PHE A 134 12.72 24.94 3.97
N GLU A 135 12.59 24.99 2.63
CA GLU A 135 12.90 23.83 1.77
C GLU A 135 14.29 23.93 1.13
N ILE A 136 14.71 25.15 0.78
CA ILE A 136 16.07 25.44 0.28
C ILE A 136 16.55 26.76 0.87
N LEU A 137 17.80 26.80 1.34
CA LEU A 137 18.51 28.01 1.73
C LEU A 137 19.89 28.01 1.07
N ARG A 138 20.18 29.06 0.29
CA ARG A 138 21.43 29.23 -0.43
C ARG A 138 22.04 30.60 -0.23
N ASN A 139 23.36 30.65 -0.07
CA ASN A 139 24.13 31.89 -0.08
C ASN A 139 25.53 31.63 -0.65
N ASP A 140 25.85 32.30 -1.76
CA ASP A 140 27.06 32.04 -2.51
C ASP A 140 28.30 32.64 -1.80
N SER A 141 28.21 33.84 -1.21
CA SER A 141 29.31 34.43 -0.42
C SER A 141 29.69 33.66 0.85
N LEU A 142 28.73 32.96 1.49
CA LEU A 142 28.98 32.09 2.63
C LEU A 142 29.29 30.63 2.23
N GLY A 143 29.14 30.26 0.96
CA GLY A 143 29.26 28.88 0.49
C GLY A 143 28.20 27.93 1.07
N VAL A 144 27.03 28.45 1.44
CA VAL A 144 25.93 27.70 2.08
C VAL A 144 24.97 27.22 1.01
N CYS A 145 24.69 25.92 0.97
CA CYS A 145 23.61 25.32 0.17
C CYS A 145 22.97 24.19 1.00
N LEU A 146 21.79 24.45 1.54
CA LEU A 146 21.06 23.54 2.44
C LEU A 146 19.66 23.27 1.89
N GLY A 147 19.14 22.08 2.17
CA GLY A 147 17.90 21.58 1.58
C GLY A 147 18.03 21.32 0.09
N GLY A 148 16.89 21.24 -0.60
CA GLY A 148 16.88 20.94 -2.04
C GLY A 148 17.58 19.62 -2.34
N THR A 149 18.54 19.64 -3.27
CA THR A 149 19.18 18.40 -3.74
C THR A 149 20.48 18.02 -3.02
N THR A 150 20.96 18.84 -2.07
CA THR A 150 22.04 18.40 -1.17
C THR A 150 21.53 17.41 -0.12
N GLY A 151 20.26 17.53 0.26
CA GLY A 151 19.63 16.75 1.32
C GLY A 151 20.05 17.16 2.74
N ASP A 152 20.92 18.16 2.89
CA ASP A 152 21.36 18.66 4.19
C ASP A 152 20.22 19.39 4.91
N PRO A 153 19.84 19.00 6.14
CA PRO A 153 18.65 19.52 6.82
C PRO A 153 18.83 20.97 7.28
N ILE A 154 17.81 21.79 7.08
CA ILE A 154 17.77 23.18 7.55
C ILE A 154 17.24 23.22 8.98
N ASP A 155 18.14 23.32 9.97
CA ASP A 155 17.79 23.46 11.40
C ASP A 155 17.32 24.90 11.72
N LEU A 156 16.19 25.31 11.13
CA LEU A 156 15.51 26.58 11.39
C LEU A 156 14.00 26.35 11.60
N PRO A 157 13.37 26.96 12.61
CA PRO A 157 11.96 26.76 12.89
C PRO A 157 11.08 27.38 11.79
N PRO A 158 9.99 26.71 11.36
CA PRO A 158 9.11 27.21 10.30
C PRO A 158 8.38 28.49 10.74
N ILE A 159 8.31 29.47 9.83
CA ILE A 159 7.79 30.82 10.11
C ILE A 159 6.25 30.79 10.10
N PRO A 160 5.54 31.08 11.19
CA PRO A 160 4.08 30.99 11.21
C PRO A 160 3.44 32.13 10.40
N LEU A 161 2.41 31.82 9.61
CA LEU A 161 1.64 32.83 8.86
C LEU A 161 0.69 33.62 9.75
N PHE A 162 0.31 33.10 10.92
CA PHE A 162 -0.56 33.76 11.89
C PHE A 162 0.10 33.80 13.27
N ASP A 163 -0.21 34.82 14.07
CA ASP A 163 0.24 34.90 15.46
C ASP A 163 -0.63 34.07 16.41
N GLU A 164 -0.28 34.07 17.71
CA GLU A 164 -1.01 33.34 18.76
C GLU A 164 -2.48 33.78 18.93
N THR A 165 -2.87 34.93 18.36
CA THR A 165 -4.25 35.44 18.36
C THR A 165 -5.02 35.07 17.09
N GLY A 166 -4.36 34.45 16.11
CA GLY A 166 -4.89 34.14 14.78
C GLY A 166 -4.86 35.33 13.81
N ALA A 167 -4.19 36.43 14.15
CA ALA A 167 -4.04 37.58 13.25
C ALA A 167 -2.89 37.33 12.24
N PRO A 168 -2.95 37.87 11.01
CA PRO A 168 -1.89 37.66 10.02
C PRO A 168 -0.54 38.20 10.49
N ASN A 169 0.47 37.34 10.53
CA ASN A 169 1.85 37.73 10.83
C ASN A 169 2.40 38.59 9.68
N LEU A 170 2.43 39.91 9.89
CA LEU A 170 3.04 40.88 8.99
C LEU A 170 4.42 41.36 9.46
N ALA A 171 4.90 40.89 10.61
CA ALA A 171 6.18 41.30 11.18
C ALA A 171 7.37 40.64 10.48
N ASN A 172 7.26 39.37 10.08
CA ASN A 172 8.28 38.73 9.26
C ASN A 172 8.04 38.99 7.75
N VAL A 173 9.12 39.24 7.00
CA VAL A 173 9.05 39.60 5.57
C VAL A 173 8.41 38.49 4.71
N ALA A 174 8.69 37.22 5.00
CA ALA A 174 8.16 36.09 4.24
C ALA A 174 6.67 35.86 4.54
N SER A 175 6.27 35.87 5.81
CA SER A 175 4.86 35.76 6.19
C SER A 175 4.04 36.96 5.71
N ALA A 176 4.62 38.18 5.71
CA ALA A 176 3.99 39.37 5.16
C ALA A 176 3.75 39.27 3.64
N ALA A 177 4.73 38.80 2.87
CA ALA A 177 4.58 38.59 1.43
C ALA A 177 3.47 37.57 1.10
N ALA A 178 3.41 36.47 1.88
CA ALA A 178 2.36 35.47 1.78
C ALA A 178 0.97 36.03 2.16
N ASN A 179 0.82 36.62 3.34
CA ASN A 179 -0.46 37.12 3.85
C ASN A 179 -1.04 38.25 2.98
N LEU A 180 -0.19 39.16 2.51
CA LEU A 180 -0.59 40.28 1.66
C LEU A 180 -0.70 39.90 0.17
N LYS A 181 -0.34 38.66 -0.20
CA LYS A 181 -0.32 38.12 -1.57
C LYS A 181 0.35 39.06 -2.58
N ARG A 182 1.41 39.76 -2.15
CA ARG A 182 2.13 40.77 -2.93
C ARG A 182 3.62 40.74 -2.57
N SER A 183 4.45 41.06 -3.56
CA SER A 183 5.89 41.13 -3.39
C SER A 183 6.30 42.26 -2.44
N VAL A 184 7.09 41.92 -1.43
CA VAL A 184 7.72 42.86 -0.48
C VAL A 184 9.14 43.15 -0.95
N HIS A 185 9.52 44.42 -0.93
CA HIS A 185 10.85 44.91 -1.31
C HIS A 185 11.39 45.80 -0.21
N ILE A 186 12.65 45.56 0.18
CA ILE A 186 13.36 46.29 1.23
C ILE A 186 14.72 46.74 0.64
N PRO A 187 14.96 48.06 0.48
CA PRO A 187 16.23 48.57 0.00
C PRO A 187 17.40 48.34 0.98
N ASP A 188 17.17 48.54 2.28
CA ASP A 188 18.10 48.21 3.37
C ASP A 188 17.33 47.79 4.63
N ALA A 189 17.57 46.58 5.13
CA ALA A 189 16.93 46.03 6.32
C ALA A 189 17.45 46.59 7.66
N TYR A 190 18.48 47.44 7.63
CA TYR A 190 18.92 48.18 8.81
C TYR A 190 18.09 49.45 9.01
N ASP A 191 17.57 50.04 7.93
CA ASP A 191 16.80 51.29 7.94
C ASP A 191 15.28 51.09 7.76
N ALA A 192 14.82 49.87 7.40
CA ALA A 192 13.41 49.59 7.15
C ALA A 192 12.58 49.42 8.44
N GLU A 193 11.61 50.32 8.64
CA GLU A 193 10.59 50.22 9.69
C GLU A 193 9.48 49.21 9.34
N GLY A 194 8.85 48.63 10.36
CA GLY A 194 7.64 47.80 10.22
C GLY A 194 7.86 46.28 10.09
N PHE A 195 9.10 45.81 9.98
CA PHE A 195 9.45 44.38 9.97
C PHE A 195 10.43 44.02 11.09
N ASP A 196 10.32 42.81 11.64
CA ASP A 196 11.28 42.26 12.58
C ASP A 196 12.42 41.53 11.85
N PHE A 197 13.60 42.17 11.89
CA PHE A 197 14.86 41.61 11.39
C PHE A 197 15.75 41.05 12.51
N SER A 198 15.25 40.88 13.74
CA SER A 198 16.05 40.42 14.90
C SER A 198 16.72 39.06 14.65
N GLY A 199 15.97 38.10 14.09
CA GLY A 199 16.49 36.78 13.69
C GLY A 199 17.56 36.90 12.61
N THR A 200 17.31 37.66 11.55
CA THR A 200 18.28 37.86 10.45
C THR A 200 19.55 38.56 10.94
N LYS A 201 19.43 39.64 11.72
CA LYS A 201 20.56 40.35 12.31
C LYS A 201 21.36 39.48 13.29
N THR A 202 20.72 38.48 13.91
CA THR A 202 21.40 37.46 14.74
C THR A 202 22.14 36.42 13.88
N PHE A 203 21.56 35.99 12.74
CA PHE A 203 22.22 35.11 11.78
C PHE A 203 23.43 35.78 11.13
N ASP A 204 23.27 37.02 10.65
CA ASP A 204 24.30 37.88 10.09
C ASP A 204 25.51 37.99 11.02
N GLN A 205 25.27 38.36 12.29
CA GLN A 205 26.32 38.49 13.32
C GLN A 205 27.08 37.19 13.62
N ARG A 206 26.42 36.03 13.51
CA ARG A 206 27.05 34.71 13.75
C ARG A 206 27.90 34.24 12.58
N ASN A 207 27.50 34.55 11.35
CA ASN A 207 28.15 34.05 10.13
C ASN A 207 29.06 35.09 9.46
N GLY A 208 29.16 36.31 10.00
CA GLY A 208 29.96 37.40 9.40
C GLY A 208 29.34 38.02 8.15
N TYR A 209 28.04 37.79 7.93
CA TYR A 209 27.29 38.27 6.78
C TYR A 209 26.58 39.60 7.07
N ARG A 210 26.04 40.25 6.05
CA ARG A 210 25.12 41.40 6.22
C ARG A 210 24.01 41.35 5.17
N SER A 211 22.83 40.95 5.61
CA SER A 211 21.61 40.93 4.82
C SER A 211 21.06 42.36 4.71
N LYS A 212 21.30 43.00 3.55
CA LYS A 212 21.00 44.41 3.29
C LYS A 212 19.71 44.56 2.50
N SER A 213 19.70 44.20 1.21
CA SER A 213 18.54 44.35 0.33
C SER A 213 17.76 43.04 0.22
N PHE A 214 16.43 43.12 0.11
CA PHE A 214 15.55 41.94 0.00
C PHE A 214 14.48 42.14 -1.08
N LEU A 215 14.20 41.06 -1.81
CA LEU A 215 13.03 40.92 -2.68
C LEU A 215 12.33 39.61 -2.32
N THR A 216 11.11 39.70 -1.78
CA THR A 216 10.35 38.54 -1.28
C THR A 216 9.02 38.45 -1.99
N ILE A 217 8.79 37.38 -2.74
CA ILE A 217 7.68 37.19 -3.69
C ILE A 217 6.90 35.94 -3.29
N PRO A 218 5.57 36.00 -3.12
CA PRO A 218 4.76 34.81 -2.86
C PRO A 218 4.64 33.92 -4.11
N LEU A 219 4.78 32.61 -3.94
CA LEU A 219 4.43 31.62 -4.95
C LEU A 219 2.92 31.35 -4.84
N ILE A 220 2.18 31.71 -5.89
CA ILE A 220 0.70 31.70 -5.91
C ILE A 220 0.20 30.73 -6.97
N ASN A 221 -0.74 29.86 -6.61
CA ASN A 221 -1.33 28.90 -7.54
C ASN A 221 -2.58 29.43 -8.28
N GLY A 222 -3.17 28.59 -9.14
CA GLY A 222 -4.37 28.95 -9.94
C GLY A 222 -5.58 29.37 -9.10
N GLU A 223 -5.74 28.83 -7.89
CA GLU A 223 -6.82 29.17 -6.95
C GLU A 223 -6.55 30.47 -6.16
N ARG A 224 -5.40 31.12 -6.39
CA ARG A 224 -4.87 32.24 -5.59
C ARG A 224 -4.54 31.85 -4.14
N ARG A 225 -4.30 30.56 -3.84
CA ARG A 225 -3.64 30.12 -2.60
C ARG A 225 -2.15 30.42 -2.72
N VAL A 226 -1.53 30.86 -1.62
CA VAL A 226 -0.06 30.95 -1.53
C VAL A 226 0.43 29.56 -1.13
N ILE A 227 1.21 28.93 -2.00
CA ILE A 227 1.79 27.60 -1.77
C ILE A 227 3.22 27.68 -1.21
N GLY A 228 3.86 28.84 -1.31
CA GLY A 228 5.22 29.07 -0.85
C GLY A 228 5.66 30.52 -0.98
N VAL A 229 6.91 30.81 -0.66
CA VAL A 229 7.53 32.14 -0.79
C VAL A 229 8.94 31.98 -1.33
N LEU A 230 9.31 32.83 -2.28
CA LEU A 230 10.67 32.99 -2.79
C LEU A 230 11.26 34.28 -2.24
N GLN A 231 12.31 34.18 -1.43
CA GLN A 231 13.06 35.31 -0.91
C GLN A 231 14.45 35.37 -1.56
N LEU A 232 14.82 36.53 -2.08
CA LEU A 232 16.16 36.85 -2.55
C LEU A 232 16.78 37.92 -1.65
N LEU A 233 18.07 37.79 -1.39
CA LEU A 233 18.86 38.67 -0.53
C LEU A 233 20.05 39.22 -1.32
N ASN A 234 20.42 40.47 -1.04
CA ASN A 234 21.61 41.15 -1.55
C ASN A 234 21.78 41.03 -3.08
N ALA A 235 20.98 41.77 -3.84
CA ALA A 235 21.30 42.03 -5.25
C ALA A 235 22.67 42.75 -5.35
N GLN A 236 23.56 42.24 -6.20
CA GLN A 236 24.90 42.79 -6.43
C GLN A 236 24.94 43.55 -7.77
N ASP A 237 25.72 44.63 -7.83
CA ASP A 237 26.05 45.28 -9.09
C ASP A 237 27.01 44.38 -9.91
N PRO A 238 26.70 44.02 -11.17
CA PRO A 238 27.53 43.09 -11.95
C PRO A 238 28.93 43.59 -12.33
N VAL A 239 29.24 44.87 -12.09
CA VAL A 239 30.53 45.51 -12.43
C VAL A 239 31.35 45.80 -11.18
N THR A 240 30.72 46.20 -10.07
CA THR A 240 31.43 46.54 -8.82
C THR A 240 31.36 45.46 -7.75
N GLY A 241 30.38 44.55 -7.81
CA GLY A 241 30.09 43.57 -6.76
C GLY A 241 29.45 44.17 -5.50
N GLU A 242 29.14 45.48 -5.47
CA GLU A 242 28.53 46.13 -4.30
C GLU A 242 27.04 45.77 -4.16
N VAL A 243 26.57 45.65 -2.91
CA VAL A 243 25.17 45.30 -2.63
C VAL A 243 24.23 46.50 -2.82
N ILE A 244 23.39 46.39 -3.84
CA ILE A 244 22.41 47.38 -4.29
C ILE A 244 20.96 46.96 -3.91
N PRO A 245 20.01 47.90 -3.88
CA PRO A 245 18.59 47.58 -3.83
C PRO A 245 18.14 46.84 -5.10
N PHE A 246 17.26 45.84 -4.96
CA PHE A 246 16.59 45.24 -6.13
C PHE A 246 15.80 46.33 -6.88
N CYS A 247 16.01 46.46 -8.19
CA CYS A 247 15.29 47.45 -8.99
C CYS A 247 13.87 46.96 -9.35
N GLY A 248 13.00 47.87 -9.81
CA GLY A 248 11.65 47.53 -10.25
C GLY A 248 11.60 46.54 -11.45
N GLU A 249 12.74 46.30 -12.09
CA GLU A 249 12.91 45.37 -13.21
C GLU A 249 13.29 43.95 -12.75
N HIS A 250 14.19 43.82 -11.77
CA HIS A 250 14.41 42.58 -11.02
C HIS A 250 13.07 42.06 -10.47
N LYS A 251 12.31 42.95 -9.82
CA LYS A 251 10.96 42.66 -9.32
C LYS A 251 10.05 42.06 -10.40
N ARG A 252 9.81 42.76 -11.52
CA ARG A 252 8.92 42.26 -12.59
C ARG A 252 9.38 40.93 -13.18
N THR A 253 10.69 40.73 -13.30
CA THR A 253 11.27 39.54 -13.93
C THR A 253 11.12 38.31 -13.03
N VAL A 254 11.38 38.45 -11.72
CA VAL A 254 11.15 37.36 -10.76
C VAL A 254 9.68 37.18 -10.41
N GLU A 255 8.83 38.21 -10.48
CA GLU A 255 7.37 38.04 -10.40
C GLU A 255 6.82 37.16 -11.54
N ALA A 256 7.35 37.31 -12.75
CA ALA A 256 7.00 36.43 -13.89
C ALA A 256 7.50 34.99 -13.69
N LEU A 257 8.75 34.82 -13.24
CA LEU A 257 9.29 33.50 -12.89
C LEU A 257 8.50 32.84 -11.75
N ALA A 258 8.19 33.56 -10.69
CA ALA A 258 7.43 33.10 -9.52
C ALA A 258 6.01 32.62 -9.89
N ALA A 259 5.38 33.23 -10.90
CA ALA A 259 4.09 32.78 -11.43
C ALA A 259 4.19 31.46 -12.21
N GLN A 260 5.24 31.29 -13.04
CA GLN A 260 5.50 30.02 -13.74
C GLN A 260 5.88 28.91 -12.76
N ALA A 261 6.82 29.21 -11.85
CA ALA A 261 7.28 28.35 -10.78
C ALA A 261 6.12 27.92 -9.87
N GLY A 262 5.25 28.85 -9.47
CA GLY A 262 4.07 28.58 -8.66
C GLY A 262 3.14 27.56 -9.31
N LEU A 263 2.87 27.69 -10.61
CA LEU A 263 2.03 26.73 -11.34
C LEU A 263 2.71 25.36 -11.55
N ALA A 264 4.01 25.33 -11.87
CA ALA A 264 4.75 24.07 -12.00
C ALA A 264 4.79 23.30 -10.66
N LEU A 265 5.04 24.02 -9.57
CA LEU A 265 5.13 23.48 -8.22
C LEU A 265 3.77 23.03 -7.68
N ASP A 266 2.69 23.77 -7.94
CA ASP A 266 1.31 23.37 -7.59
C ASP A 266 0.91 22.05 -8.28
N ASN A 267 1.16 21.93 -9.59
CA ASN A 267 0.93 20.67 -10.33
C ASN A 267 1.79 19.52 -9.78
N LYS A 268 3.05 19.77 -9.44
CA LYS A 268 3.97 18.77 -8.90
C LYS A 268 3.53 18.26 -7.52
N LEU A 269 3.15 19.17 -6.62
CA LEU A 269 2.62 18.83 -5.29
C LEU A 269 1.28 18.09 -5.39
N LEU A 270 0.40 18.50 -6.31
CA LEU A 270 -0.89 17.83 -6.55
C LEU A 270 -0.71 16.38 -7.04
N LEU A 271 0.24 16.13 -7.94
CA LEU A 271 0.59 14.77 -8.40
C LEU A 271 1.17 13.91 -7.27
N GLU A 272 1.98 14.49 -6.39
CA GLU A 272 2.53 13.79 -5.21
C GLU A 272 1.43 13.47 -4.18
N GLN A 273 0.52 14.41 -3.90
CA GLN A 273 -0.65 14.18 -3.06
C GLN A 273 -1.57 13.08 -3.65
N GLN A 274 -1.79 13.09 -4.97
CA GLN A 274 -2.57 12.04 -5.65
C GLN A 274 -1.88 10.67 -5.54
N LYS A 275 -0.55 10.60 -5.65
CA LYS A 275 0.23 9.37 -5.47
C LYS A 275 0.10 8.83 -4.05
N VAL A 276 0.28 9.68 -3.03
CA VAL A 276 0.13 9.29 -1.61
C VAL A 276 -1.29 8.81 -1.32
N LEU A 277 -2.32 9.50 -1.82
CA LEU A 277 -3.71 9.09 -1.65
C LEU A 277 -4.00 7.72 -2.28
N LEU A 278 -3.48 7.46 -3.49
CA LEU A 278 -3.61 6.18 -4.17
C LEU A 278 -2.92 5.05 -3.40
N GLU A 279 -1.68 5.27 -2.94
CA GLU A 279 -0.95 4.31 -2.11
C GLU A 279 -1.70 4.00 -0.79
N SER A 280 -2.20 5.03 -0.10
CA SER A 280 -2.95 4.86 1.16
C SER A 280 -4.26 4.11 0.95
N PHE A 281 -4.96 4.35 -0.16
CA PHE A 281 -6.19 3.62 -0.51
C PHE A 281 -5.93 2.15 -0.83
N ILE A 282 -4.85 1.85 -1.56
CA ILE A 282 -4.41 0.48 -1.88
C ILE A 282 -4.04 -0.28 -0.60
N LYS A 283 -3.21 0.32 0.27
CA LYS A 283 -2.82 -0.27 1.56
C LYS A 283 -4.04 -0.52 2.46
N LEU A 284 -5.02 0.38 2.47
CA LEU A 284 -6.29 0.22 3.19
C LEU A 284 -7.13 -0.96 2.65
N ILE A 285 -7.24 -1.11 1.33
CA ILE A 285 -7.95 -2.26 0.73
C ILE A 285 -7.24 -3.57 1.05
N ALA A 286 -5.92 -3.62 0.88
CA ALA A 286 -5.12 -4.82 1.16
C ALA A 286 -5.26 -5.25 2.63
N ALA A 287 -5.08 -4.32 3.58
CA ALA A 287 -5.25 -4.59 5.01
C ALA A 287 -6.70 -5.01 5.36
N ALA A 288 -7.72 -4.46 4.69
CA ALA A 288 -9.10 -4.88 4.88
C ALA A 288 -9.35 -6.32 4.38
N ILE A 289 -8.71 -6.73 3.29
CA ILE A 289 -8.77 -8.10 2.77
C ILE A 289 -8.00 -9.06 3.68
N ASP A 290 -6.79 -8.68 4.11
CA ASP A 290 -5.99 -9.44 5.08
C ASP A 290 -6.67 -9.59 6.46
N SER A 291 -7.64 -8.72 6.80
CA SER A 291 -8.44 -8.85 8.02
C SER A 291 -9.65 -9.80 7.90
N LYS A 292 -9.99 -10.23 6.67
CA LYS A 292 -11.19 -11.04 6.37
C LYS A 292 -10.99 -12.52 6.70
N SER A 293 -9.76 -13.03 6.54
CA SER A 293 -9.29 -14.25 7.19
C SER A 293 -8.50 -13.81 8.44
N PRO A 294 -8.69 -14.38 9.64
CA PRO A 294 -7.99 -13.90 10.84
C PRO A 294 -6.48 -14.21 10.89
N TYR A 295 -5.88 -14.66 9.78
CA TYR A 295 -4.61 -15.39 9.70
C TYR A 295 -3.60 -14.76 8.71
N THR A 296 -3.82 -13.51 8.33
CA THR A 296 -3.07 -12.78 7.29
C THR A 296 -2.60 -11.40 7.74
N GLY A 297 -2.58 -11.11 9.05
CA GLY A 297 -2.49 -9.76 9.63
C GLY A 297 -1.23 -8.91 9.34
N ALA A 298 -0.27 -9.39 8.54
CA ALA A 298 0.75 -8.58 7.88
C ALA A 298 1.21 -9.16 6.53
N HIS A 299 0.43 -10.05 5.90
CA HIS A 299 0.83 -10.79 4.70
C HIS A 299 1.02 -9.85 3.50
N CYS A 300 0.04 -8.97 3.22
CA CYS A 300 0.15 -7.92 2.21
C CYS A 300 1.20 -6.84 2.53
N GLU A 301 1.76 -6.80 3.74
CA GLU A 301 2.94 -5.94 4.04
C GLU A 301 4.26 -6.68 3.79
N ARG A 302 4.30 -7.98 4.17
CA ARG A 302 5.48 -8.84 4.13
C ARG A 302 5.82 -9.31 2.72
N VAL A 303 4.82 -9.64 1.88
CA VAL A 303 5.04 -10.07 0.48
C VAL A 303 5.68 -8.95 -0.37
N PRO A 304 5.20 -7.69 -0.39
CA PRO A 304 5.90 -6.60 -1.08
C PRO A 304 7.33 -6.38 -0.58
N ALA A 305 7.55 -6.43 0.74
CA ALA A 305 8.89 -6.27 1.29
C ALA A 305 9.85 -7.36 0.80
N LEU A 306 9.38 -8.61 0.69
CA LEU A 306 10.17 -9.72 0.17
C LEU A 306 10.38 -9.66 -1.35
N ALA A 307 9.35 -9.27 -2.10
CA ALA A 307 9.43 -9.06 -3.54
C ALA A 307 10.43 -7.95 -3.90
N GLU A 308 10.38 -6.81 -3.20
CA GLU A 308 11.34 -5.72 -3.37
C GLU A 308 12.78 -6.14 -3.01
N MET A 309 12.98 -6.90 -1.92
CA MET A 309 14.30 -7.43 -1.56
C MET A 309 14.84 -8.43 -2.59
N LEU A 310 14.00 -9.30 -3.15
CA LEU A 310 14.40 -10.25 -4.19
C LEU A 310 14.74 -9.49 -5.49
N VAL A 311 13.84 -8.64 -5.98
CA VAL A 311 14.05 -7.85 -7.21
C VAL A 311 15.24 -6.89 -7.09
N GLY A 312 15.51 -6.35 -5.90
CA GLY A 312 16.69 -5.52 -5.64
C GLY A 312 17.99 -6.30 -5.85
N SER A 313 18.07 -7.50 -5.26
CA SER A 313 19.24 -8.36 -5.44
C SER A 313 19.43 -8.86 -6.89
N LEU A 314 18.37 -8.91 -7.70
CA LEU A 314 18.46 -9.16 -9.14
C LEU A 314 19.05 -7.94 -9.86
N CYS A 315 18.59 -6.73 -9.54
CA CYS A 315 19.11 -5.48 -10.11
C CYS A 315 20.57 -5.18 -9.70
N GLU A 316 21.02 -5.66 -8.55
CA GLU A 316 22.43 -5.58 -8.11
C GLU A 316 23.32 -6.60 -8.83
N THR A 317 22.74 -7.63 -9.46
CA THR A 317 23.49 -8.77 -10.00
C THR A 317 24.15 -8.43 -11.35
N THR A 318 25.37 -8.95 -11.52
CA THR A 318 26.24 -8.72 -12.69
C THR A 318 26.65 -10.02 -13.41
N THR A 319 26.08 -11.17 -13.02
CA THR A 319 26.39 -12.48 -13.61
C THR A 319 25.14 -13.37 -13.69
N GLY A 320 25.16 -14.39 -14.55
CA GLY A 320 24.01 -15.28 -14.74
C GLY A 320 22.87 -14.64 -15.55
N PRO A 321 21.66 -15.24 -15.57
CA PRO A 321 20.58 -14.86 -16.48
C PRO A 321 19.93 -13.50 -16.19
N PHE A 322 20.25 -12.88 -15.05
CA PHE A 322 19.68 -11.60 -14.62
C PHE A 322 20.70 -10.43 -14.65
N ALA A 323 21.91 -10.67 -15.18
CA ALA A 323 23.00 -9.69 -15.19
C ALA A 323 22.62 -8.33 -15.79
N ASP A 324 21.79 -8.31 -16.82
CA ASP A 324 21.33 -7.10 -17.53
C ASP A 324 19.96 -6.56 -17.05
N PHE A 325 19.28 -7.26 -16.12
CA PHE A 325 17.94 -6.87 -15.65
C PHE A 325 18.02 -5.72 -14.65
N ARG A 326 17.37 -4.59 -14.95
CA ARG A 326 17.25 -3.41 -14.10
C ARG A 326 15.82 -2.90 -14.16
N LEU A 327 15.37 -2.24 -13.09
CA LEU A 327 14.11 -1.49 -13.04
C LEU A 327 14.40 0.00 -12.79
N ASP A 328 13.64 0.89 -13.43
CA ASP A 328 13.65 2.34 -13.12
C ASP A 328 12.65 2.72 -12.00
N ASP A 329 12.62 4.00 -11.59
CA ASP A 329 11.77 4.50 -10.50
C ASP A 329 10.25 4.33 -10.75
N GLU A 330 9.82 4.36 -12.02
CA GLU A 330 8.43 4.11 -12.41
C GLU A 330 8.13 2.60 -12.32
N GLU A 331 9.04 1.74 -12.79
CA GLU A 331 8.89 0.27 -12.73
C GLU A 331 8.98 -0.29 -11.29
N TRP A 332 9.80 0.32 -10.44
CA TRP A 332 9.87 0.02 -9.01
C TRP A 332 8.56 0.35 -8.29
N TYR A 333 7.95 1.48 -8.65
CA TYR A 333 6.63 1.86 -8.14
C TYR A 333 5.53 0.91 -8.67
N GLU A 334 5.61 0.50 -9.93
CA GLU A 334 4.71 -0.46 -10.56
C GLU A 334 4.74 -1.84 -9.89
N LEU A 335 5.93 -2.38 -9.60
CA LEU A 335 6.12 -3.60 -8.81
C LEU A 335 5.50 -3.45 -7.42
N ARG A 336 5.77 -2.36 -6.70
CA ARG A 336 5.24 -2.12 -5.36
C ARG A 336 3.70 -2.12 -5.36
N ILE A 337 3.09 -1.40 -6.30
CA ILE A 337 1.64 -1.33 -6.45
C ILE A 337 1.03 -2.69 -6.78
N ALA A 338 1.66 -3.47 -7.66
CA ALA A 338 1.24 -4.84 -7.97
C ALA A 338 1.36 -5.78 -6.77
N ALA A 339 2.44 -5.69 -6.00
CA ALA A 339 2.66 -6.54 -4.84
C ALA A 339 1.62 -6.32 -3.73
N TRP A 340 1.18 -5.07 -3.51
CA TRP A 340 0.07 -4.77 -2.59
C TRP A 340 -1.32 -5.18 -3.11
N LEU A 341 -1.46 -5.49 -4.40
CA LEU A 341 -2.74 -5.80 -5.06
C LEU A 341 -2.88 -7.25 -5.56
N HIS A 342 -1.83 -8.07 -5.46
CA HIS A 342 -1.79 -9.45 -5.96
C HIS A 342 -3.00 -10.29 -5.50
N ASP A 343 -3.44 -10.05 -4.28
CA ASP A 343 -4.49 -10.82 -3.61
C ASP A 343 -5.87 -10.15 -3.59
N CYS A 344 -6.06 -9.03 -4.31
CA CYS A 344 -7.27 -8.21 -4.13
C CYS A 344 -8.58 -8.94 -4.47
N GLY A 345 -8.55 -10.00 -5.29
CA GLY A 345 -9.69 -10.86 -5.55
C GLY A 345 -10.16 -11.72 -4.37
N LYS A 346 -9.37 -11.92 -3.31
CA LYS A 346 -9.80 -12.61 -2.06
C LYS A 346 -10.98 -11.91 -1.37
N VAL A 347 -11.31 -10.68 -1.77
CA VAL A 347 -12.54 -9.97 -1.37
C VAL A 347 -13.81 -10.76 -1.71
N THR A 348 -13.85 -11.56 -2.79
CA THR A 348 -15.03 -12.34 -3.21
C THR A 348 -15.11 -13.73 -2.59
N THR A 349 -13.96 -14.37 -2.30
CA THR A 349 -13.89 -15.76 -1.83
C THR A 349 -14.65 -15.99 -0.52
N PRO A 350 -15.46 -17.05 -0.36
CA PRO A 350 -16.13 -17.35 0.90
C PRO A 350 -15.16 -17.76 2.01
N VAL A 351 -15.26 -17.10 3.17
CA VAL A 351 -14.39 -17.35 4.34
C VAL A 351 -14.40 -18.81 4.77
N HIS A 352 -15.58 -19.44 4.81
CA HIS A 352 -15.76 -20.84 5.20
C HIS A 352 -15.15 -21.87 4.22
N VAL A 353 -14.72 -21.44 3.03
CA VAL A 353 -13.94 -22.28 2.10
C VAL A 353 -12.45 -21.97 2.25
N MET A 354 -12.09 -20.70 2.40
CA MET A 354 -10.70 -20.24 2.59
C MET A 354 -10.06 -20.79 3.86
N ASP A 355 -10.78 -20.74 4.98
CA ASP A 355 -10.28 -21.09 6.32
C ASP A 355 -10.59 -22.55 6.72
N LYS A 356 -11.13 -23.37 5.79
CA LYS A 356 -11.64 -24.73 6.02
C LYS A 356 -10.60 -25.67 6.68
N ALA A 357 -10.73 -25.86 7.99
CA ALA A 357 -9.80 -26.55 8.87
C ALA A 357 -10.08 -28.06 9.00
N THR A 358 -11.31 -28.52 8.76
CA THR A 358 -11.64 -29.96 8.64
C THR A 358 -12.36 -30.29 7.33
N LYS A 359 -12.45 -31.56 6.95
CA LYS A 359 -13.07 -31.99 5.68
C LYS A 359 -14.58 -31.77 5.64
N LEU A 360 -15.28 -32.04 6.74
CA LEU A 360 -16.73 -31.89 6.86
C LEU A 360 -17.17 -30.45 7.11
N GLU A 361 -16.23 -29.55 7.36
CA GLU A 361 -16.49 -28.13 7.59
C GLU A 361 -17.09 -27.43 6.38
N THR A 362 -18.11 -26.64 6.68
CA THR A 362 -18.85 -25.76 5.78
C THR A 362 -19.04 -24.45 6.54
N ILE A 363 -20.26 -23.92 6.67
CA ILE A 363 -20.56 -22.85 7.65
C ILE A 363 -20.26 -23.33 9.10
N THR A 364 -20.32 -24.64 9.35
CA THR A 364 -19.82 -25.30 10.57
C THR A 364 -19.19 -26.66 10.21
N ASP A 365 -18.35 -27.22 11.09
CA ASP A 365 -18.06 -28.66 11.06
C ASP A 365 -19.35 -29.47 11.27
N ARG A 366 -19.48 -30.57 10.51
CA ARG A 366 -20.64 -31.47 10.53
C ARG A 366 -20.35 -32.79 11.24
N ILE A 367 -19.14 -32.97 11.80
CA ILE A 367 -18.79 -34.16 12.59
C ILE A 367 -19.76 -34.40 13.77
N ASP A 368 -20.32 -33.34 14.36
CA ASP A 368 -21.36 -33.47 15.40
C ASP A 368 -22.71 -33.99 14.86
N GLN A 369 -23.01 -33.77 13.58
CA GLN A 369 -24.16 -34.39 12.92
C GLN A 369 -23.91 -35.89 12.70
N VAL A 370 -22.68 -36.28 12.33
CA VAL A 370 -22.26 -37.68 12.23
C VAL A 370 -22.31 -38.37 13.59
N ARG A 371 -21.70 -37.78 14.64
CA ARG A 371 -21.80 -38.23 16.04
C ARG A 371 -23.26 -38.43 16.47
N SER A 372 -24.15 -37.51 16.10
CA SER A 372 -25.58 -37.60 16.43
C SER A 372 -26.25 -38.83 15.79
N ARG A 373 -25.89 -39.21 14.57
CA ARG A 373 -26.40 -40.44 13.91
C ARG A 373 -25.79 -41.70 14.51
N PHE A 374 -24.50 -41.70 14.87
CA PHE A 374 -23.90 -42.80 15.64
C PHE A 374 -24.55 -42.98 17.03
N ALA A 375 -24.93 -41.89 17.70
CA ALA A 375 -25.67 -41.94 18.95
C ALA A 375 -27.12 -42.46 18.81
N VAL A 376 -27.70 -42.44 17.60
CA VAL A 376 -28.92 -43.20 17.28
C VAL A 376 -28.60 -44.69 17.15
N LEU A 377 -27.55 -45.05 16.38
CA LEU A 377 -27.16 -46.46 16.21
C LEU A 377 -26.77 -47.17 17.53
N GLU A 378 -26.12 -46.50 18.48
CA GLU A 378 -25.87 -47.09 19.82
C GLU A 378 -27.18 -47.33 20.60
N ARG A 379 -28.21 -46.48 20.42
CA ARG A 379 -29.53 -46.67 21.03
C ARG A 379 -30.30 -47.78 20.36
N ASP A 380 -30.29 -47.85 19.03
CA ASP A 380 -30.92 -48.92 18.25
C ASP A 380 -30.30 -50.29 18.58
N ALA A 381 -28.97 -50.35 18.71
CA ALA A 381 -28.28 -51.55 19.20
C ALA A 381 -28.72 -51.94 20.62
N LYS A 382 -28.98 -50.97 21.52
CA LYS A 382 -29.50 -51.26 22.86
C LYS A 382 -30.96 -51.70 22.85
N ILE A 383 -31.79 -51.16 21.95
CA ILE A 383 -33.17 -51.60 21.75
C ILE A 383 -33.18 -53.04 21.25
N ALA A 384 -32.45 -53.36 20.18
CA ALA A 384 -32.33 -54.72 19.65
C ALA A 384 -31.84 -55.74 20.68
N CYS A 385 -30.91 -55.36 21.56
CA CYS A 385 -30.46 -56.16 22.71
C CYS A 385 -31.61 -56.49 23.69
N LEU A 386 -32.42 -55.49 24.05
CA LEU A 386 -33.56 -55.67 24.95
C LEU A 386 -34.70 -56.47 24.29
N GLU A 387 -34.94 -56.27 23.00
CA GLU A 387 -35.91 -57.02 22.21
C GLU A 387 -35.49 -58.50 22.05
N ALA A 388 -34.21 -58.79 21.81
CA ALA A 388 -33.69 -60.16 21.78
C ALA A 388 -33.87 -60.87 23.13
N ILE A 389 -33.59 -60.19 24.23
CA ILE A 389 -33.84 -60.72 25.59
C ILE A 389 -35.34 -60.99 25.81
N ALA A 390 -36.22 -60.09 25.35
CA ALA A 390 -37.67 -60.26 25.45
C ALA A 390 -38.20 -61.40 24.54
N ALA A 391 -37.54 -61.65 23.40
CA ALA A 391 -37.82 -62.77 22.50
C ALA A 391 -37.28 -64.13 22.99
N GLY A 392 -36.48 -64.14 24.06
CA GLY A 392 -35.98 -65.36 24.72
C GLY A 392 -34.50 -65.68 24.49
N THR A 393 -33.72 -64.81 23.83
CA THR A 393 -32.27 -64.96 23.73
C THR A 393 -31.63 -64.88 25.13
N PRO A 394 -30.68 -65.75 25.49
CA PRO A 394 -29.96 -65.67 26.76
C PRO A 394 -29.33 -64.29 26.97
N ARG A 395 -29.55 -63.68 28.14
CA ARG A 395 -29.07 -62.32 28.43
C ARG A 395 -27.59 -62.12 28.08
N ALA A 396 -26.71 -63.04 28.50
CA ALA A 396 -25.28 -62.93 28.27
C ALA A 396 -24.89 -62.95 26.78
N GLU A 397 -25.68 -63.62 25.92
CA GLU A 397 -25.47 -63.66 24.47
C GLU A 397 -25.92 -62.34 23.82
N ALA A 398 -27.10 -61.83 24.21
CA ALA A 398 -27.62 -60.56 23.72
C ALA A 398 -26.82 -59.33 24.23
N GLU A 399 -26.26 -59.40 25.44
CA GLU A 399 -25.38 -58.35 25.98
C GLU A 399 -24.00 -58.39 25.34
N ALA A 400 -23.41 -59.57 25.07
CA ALA A 400 -22.15 -59.69 24.34
C ALA A 400 -22.26 -59.20 22.88
N ALA A 401 -23.37 -59.51 22.19
CA ALA A 401 -23.62 -59.01 20.83
C ALA A 401 -23.76 -57.47 20.78
N TYR A 402 -24.41 -56.89 21.80
CA TYR A 402 -24.51 -55.45 21.98
C TYR A 402 -23.15 -54.79 22.25
N GLU A 403 -22.33 -55.37 23.14
CA GLU A 403 -20.99 -54.85 23.44
C GLU A 403 -20.05 -54.92 22.23
N GLU A 404 -20.19 -55.92 21.36
CA GLU A 404 -19.42 -56.03 20.12
C GLU A 404 -19.81 -54.95 19.11
N GLU A 405 -21.11 -54.75 18.84
CA GLU A 405 -21.56 -53.76 17.87
C GLU A 405 -21.35 -52.31 18.36
N VAL A 406 -21.50 -52.03 19.65
CA VAL A 406 -21.12 -50.73 20.23
C VAL A 406 -19.61 -50.48 20.13
N ARG A 407 -18.77 -51.53 20.29
CA ARG A 407 -17.31 -51.39 20.09
C ARG A 407 -16.98 -51.06 18.64
N ARG A 408 -17.63 -51.72 17.67
CA ARG A 408 -17.52 -51.42 16.24
C ARG A 408 -17.96 -49.99 15.93
N LEU A 409 -19.14 -49.57 16.39
CA LEU A 409 -19.66 -48.23 16.18
C LEU A 409 -18.71 -47.14 16.68
N ARG A 410 -18.04 -47.37 17.82
CA ARG A 410 -17.05 -46.42 18.37
C ARG A 410 -15.73 -46.41 17.61
N ASP A 411 -15.26 -47.55 17.11
CA ASP A 411 -14.07 -47.60 16.24
C ASP A 411 -14.34 -46.94 14.88
N ASP A 412 -15.51 -47.18 14.28
CA ASP A 412 -15.96 -46.51 13.06
C ASP A 412 -16.09 -44.99 13.26
N LEU A 413 -16.70 -44.52 14.36
CA LEU A 413 -16.82 -43.09 14.67
C LEU A 413 -15.45 -42.43 14.88
N ALA A 414 -14.58 -43.01 15.71
CA ALA A 414 -13.24 -42.47 15.97
C ALA A 414 -12.38 -42.43 14.69
N PHE A 415 -12.55 -43.41 13.80
CA PHE A 415 -11.92 -43.42 12.48
C PHE A 415 -12.44 -42.27 11.59
N LEU A 416 -13.74 -41.98 11.57
CA LEU A 416 -14.29 -40.82 10.84
C LEU A 416 -13.82 -39.48 11.44
N GLU A 417 -13.77 -39.36 12.77
CA GLU A 417 -13.23 -38.18 13.46
C GLU A 417 -11.77 -37.93 13.08
N GLN A 418 -10.92 -38.97 13.08
CA GLN A 418 -9.53 -38.87 12.64
C GLN A 418 -9.43 -38.53 11.14
N ALA A 419 -10.27 -39.14 10.30
CA ALA A 419 -10.29 -38.86 8.87
C ALA A 419 -10.64 -37.41 8.56
N ASN A 420 -11.56 -36.81 9.33
CA ASN A 420 -12.05 -35.44 9.17
C ASN A 420 -10.94 -34.37 9.29
N VAL A 421 -9.94 -34.59 10.15
CA VAL A 421 -8.84 -33.62 10.40
C VAL A 421 -7.96 -33.38 9.14
N GLY A 422 -7.94 -34.29 8.17
CA GLY A 422 -7.29 -34.08 6.86
C GLY A 422 -5.76 -33.92 6.85
N GLY A 423 -5.08 -34.07 8.00
CA GLY A 423 -3.63 -33.92 8.12
C GLY A 423 -2.79 -35.08 7.57
N GLU A 424 -3.35 -36.29 7.50
CA GLU A 424 -2.68 -37.48 6.95
C GLU A 424 -3.06 -37.77 5.49
N PHE A 425 -2.22 -38.55 4.80
CA PHE A 425 -2.62 -39.19 3.54
C PHE A 425 -3.68 -40.27 3.79
N LEU A 426 -4.84 -40.12 3.17
CA LEU A 426 -5.91 -41.10 3.22
C LEU A 426 -5.75 -42.10 2.07
N SER A 427 -5.48 -43.35 2.40
CA SER A 427 -5.23 -44.42 1.42
C SER A 427 -6.53 -44.99 0.83
N PRO A 428 -6.49 -45.71 -0.32
CA PRO A 428 -7.67 -46.31 -0.94
C PRO A 428 -8.44 -47.27 -0.02
N GLU A 429 -7.77 -47.95 0.90
CA GLU A 429 -8.39 -48.84 1.88
C GLU A 429 -9.15 -48.04 2.95
N LYS A 430 -8.60 -46.89 3.40
CA LYS A 430 -9.30 -45.96 4.28
C LYS A 430 -10.52 -45.33 3.55
N GLN A 431 -10.39 -44.97 2.26
CA GLN A 431 -11.51 -44.48 1.44
C GLN A 431 -12.63 -45.54 1.31
N ALA A 432 -12.27 -46.79 1.01
CA ALA A 432 -13.22 -47.90 0.96
C ALA A 432 -13.92 -48.16 2.31
N ARG A 433 -13.20 -48.00 3.43
CA ARG A 433 -13.81 -48.05 4.78
C ARG A 433 -14.85 -46.94 4.98
N ILE A 434 -14.56 -45.69 4.59
CA ILE A 434 -15.52 -44.57 4.70
C ILE A 434 -16.79 -44.87 3.90
N ALA A 435 -16.66 -45.34 2.65
CA ALA A 435 -17.80 -45.71 1.82
C ALA A 435 -18.63 -46.85 2.44
N ALA A 436 -17.99 -47.88 3.01
CA ALA A 436 -18.67 -48.98 3.68
C ALA A 436 -19.40 -48.55 4.96
N ILE A 437 -18.82 -47.62 5.74
CA ILE A 437 -19.49 -47.02 6.91
C ILE A 437 -20.69 -46.17 6.46
N GLY A 438 -20.53 -45.33 5.44
CA GLY A 438 -21.59 -44.47 4.92
C GLY A 438 -22.82 -45.23 4.42
N GLN A 439 -22.61 -46.41 3.82
CA GLN A 439 -23.68 -47.30 3.36
C GLN A 439 -24.48 -47.98 4.48
N ARG A 440 -24.03 -47.94 5.74
CA ARG A 440 -24.84 -48.39 6.89
C ARG A 440 -26.14 -47.58 6.92
N ARG A 441 -27.24 -48.20 7.33
CA ARG A 441 -28.53 -47.52 7.47
C ARG A 441 -28.75 -47.07 8.90
N VAL A 442 -29.33 -45.88 9.05
CA VAL A 442 -29.80 -45.31 10.32
C VAL A 442 -31.25 -44.86 10.15
N ARG A 443 -32.08 -45.15 11.16
CA ARG A 443 -33.51 -44.80 11.13
C ARG A 443 -33.74 -43.48 11.87
N LEU A 444 -34.02 -42.44 11.10
CA LEU A 444 -34.38 -41.12 11.61
C LEU A 444 -35.92 -40.96 11.58
N LEU A 445 -36.42 -39.79 12.01
CA LEU A 445 -37.86 -39.50 12.08
C LEU A 445 -38.54 -39.63 10.71
N ASP A 446 -37.88 -39.15 9.66
CA ASP A 446 -38.42 -39.08 8.30
C ASP A 446 -38.21 -40.37 7.48
N GLY A 447 -37.46 -41.35 8.00
CA GLY A 447 -37.23 -42.63 7.34
C GLY A 447 -35.84 -43.25 7.58
N GLU A 448 -35.51 -44.26 6.77
CA GLU A 448 -34.27 -45.02 6.84
C GLU A 448 -33.26 -44.53 5.79
N VAL A 449 -32.23 -43.81 6.25
CA VAL A 449 -31.24 -43.13 5.40
C VAL A 449 -29.85 -43.76 5.51
N PRO A 450 -28.96 -43.55 4.54
CA PRO A 450 -27.52 -43.80 4.72
C PRO A 450 -26.96 -43.04 5.94
N LEU A 451 -25.96 -43.62 6.60
CA LEU A 451 -25.31 -43.04 7.79
C LEU A 451 -24.51 -41.78 7.44
N LEU A 452 -23.90 -41.76 6.25
CA LEU A 452 -23.28 -40.58 5.64
C LEU A 452 -23.96 -40.31 4.29
N ASN A 453 -24.17 -39.04 3.95
CA ASN A 453 -24.63 -38.66 2.61
C ASN A 453 -23.47 -38.57 1.61
N ASP A 454 -23.77 -38.47 0.31
CA ASP A 454 -22.76 -38.52 -0.75
C ASP A 454 -21.70 -37.42 -0.64
N ASP A 455 -22.09 -36.20 -0.23
CA ASP A 455 -21.18 -35.07 0.00
C ASP A 455 -20.30 -35.29 1.24
N GLU A 456 -20.83 -35.83 2.33
CA GLU A 456 -20.02 -36.21 3.51
C GLU A 456 -19.00 -37.30 3.14
N VAL A 457 -19.38 -38.26 2.29
CA VAL A 457 -18.50 -39.31 1.79
C VAL A 457 -17.42 -38.74 0.86
N GLU A 458 -17.76 -37.83 -0.07
CA GLU A 458 -16.79 -37.14 -0.92
C GLU A 458 -15.77 -36.38 -0.07
N ASN A 459 -16.25 -35.50 0.82
CA ASN A 459 -15.41 -34.70 1.71
C ASN A 459 -14.48 -35.59 2.55
N LEU A 460 -15.02 -36.56 3.30
CA LEU A 460 -14.21 -37.46 4.13
C LEU A 460 -13.17 -38.25 3.30
N SER A 461 -13.49 -38.59 2.06
CA SER A 461 -12.63 -39.35 1.15
C SER A 461 -11.47 -38.55 0.53
N ILE A 462 -11.35 -37.25 0.77
CA ILE A 462 -10.22 -36.42 0.25
C ILE A 462 -8.87 -37.03 0.66
N SER A 463 -8.00 -37.30 -0.33
CA SER A 463 -6.73 -38.02 -0.11
C SER A 463 -5.65 -37.21 0.62
N ARG A 464 -5.66 -35.87 0.49
CA ARG A 464 -4.72 -34.95 1.15
C ARG A 464 -5.38 -33.58 1.41
N GLY A 465 -5.37 -33.12 2.65
CA GLY A 465 -6.00 -31.84 3.04
C GLY A 465 -7.52 -31.93 3.21
N THR A 466 -8.17 -30.76 3.18
CA THR A 466 -9.58 -30.56 3.57
C THR A 466 -10.51 -30.15 2.43
N LEU A 467 -9.96 -29.77 1.27
CA LEU A 467 -10.71 -29.17 0.15
C LEU A 467 -11.03 -30.18 -0.96
N THR A 468 -12.31 -30.25 -1.34
CA THR A 468 -12.78 -30.90 -2.57
C THR A 468 -12.24 -30.20 -3.83
N GLN A 469 -12.46 -30.78 -5.01
CA GLN A 469 -12.08 -30.12 -6.26
C GLN A 469 -12.94 -28.87 -6.55
N ALA A 470 -14.23 -28.89 -6.18
CA ALA A 470 -15.11 -27.73 -6.33
C ALA A 470 -14.69 -26.57 -5.42
N GLU A 471 -14.39 -26.85 -4.16
CA GLU A 471 -13.88 -25.83 -3.20
C GLU A 471 -12.52 -25.28 -3.63
N ARG A 472 -11.66 -26.11 -4.21
CA ARG A 472 -10.38 -25.66 -4.77
C ARG A 472 -10.57 -24.70 -5.94
N LEU A 473 -11.54 -24.94 -6.82
CA LEU A 473 -11.88 -23.99 -7.89
C LEU A 473 -12.43 -22.67 -7.33
N ILE A 474 -13.24 -22.72 -6.26
CA ILE A 474 -13.74 -21.52 -5.55
C ILE A 474 -12.60 -20.71 -4.93
N ILE A 475 -11.60 -21.36 -4.32
CA ILE A 475 -10.41 -20.67 -3.82
C ILE A 475 -9.61 -20.09 -5.00
N ASN A 476 -9.22 -20.92 -5.98
CA ASN A 476 -8.43 -20.48 -7.14
C ASN A 476 -9.09 -19.32 -7.92
N GLY A 477 -10.43 -19.24 -7.88
CA GLY A 477 -11.23 -18.16 -8.43
C GLY A 477 -10.87 -16.75 -7.91
N HIS A 478 -10.20 -16.62 -6.76
CA HIS A 478 -9.68 -15.31 -6.32
C HIS A 478 -8.79 -14.66 -7.38
N MET A 479 -7.98 -15.44 -8.11
CA MET A 479 -7.14 -14.91 -9.19
C MET A 479 -7.92 -14.44 -10.40
N VAL A 480 -9.06 -15.08 -10.69
CA VAL A 480 -9.97 -14.65 -11.76
C VAL A 480 -10.55 -13.28 -11.43
N GLU A 481 -10.90 -13.06 -10.16
CA GLU A 481 -11.40 -11.77 -9.68
C GLU A 481 -10.28 -10.72 -9.52
N THR A 482 -9.06 -11.08 -9.09
CA THR A 482 -7.89 -10.18 -9.16
C THR A 482 -7.67 -9.68 -10.59
N VAL A 483 -7.64 -10.58 -11.58
CA VAL A 483 -7.51 -10.22 -13.00
C VAL A 483 -8.63 -9.27 -13.43
N LYS A 484 -9.89 -9.63 -13.20
CA LYS A 484 -11.06 -8.78 -13.56
C LYS A 484 -11.02 -7.40 -12.90
N MET A 485 -10.64 -7.34 -11.62
CA MET A 485 -10.58 -6.09 -10.86
C MET A 485 -9.45 -5.19 -11.36
N LEU A 486 -8.25 -5.73 -11.61
CA LEU A 486 -7.09 -4.95 -12.03
C LEU A 486 -7.14 -4.56 -13.51
N GLU A 487 -7.63 -5.43 -14.40
CA GLU A 487 -7.83 -5.09 -15.83
C GLU A 487 -8.97 -4.09 -16.05
N ALA A 488 -9.88 -3.91 -15.07
CA ALA A 488 -10.93 -2.89 -15.09
C ALA A 488 -10.47 -1.51 -14.54
N LEU A 489 -9.31 -1.41 -13.89
CA LEU A 489 -8.82 -0.13 -13.37
C LEU A 489 -8.15 0.71 -14.47
N PRO A 490 -8.45 2.02 -14.56
CA PRO A 490 -7.86 2.91 -15.56
C PRO A 490 -6.44 3.35 -15.16
N PHE A 491 -5.51 2.39 -15.10
CA PHE A 491 -4.12 2.65 -14.72
C PHE A 491 -3.44 3.65 -15.69
N PRO A 492 -2.62 4.60 -15.18
CA PRO A 492 -1.73 5.38 -16.03
C PRO A 492 -0.70 4.48 -16.72
N ARG A 493 -0.07 4.95 -17.81
CA ARG A 493 0.85 4.13 -18.62
C ARG A 493 1.98 3.47 -17.82
N HIS A 494 2.47 4.15 -16.78
CA HIS A 494 3.54 3.66 -15.89
C HIS A 494 3.08 2.66 -14.82
N LEU A 495 1.78 2.32 -14.79
CA LEU A 495 1.19 1.25 -13.98
C LEU A 495 0.46 0.20 -14.87
N SER A 496 0.76 0.15 -16.17
CA SER A 496 0.06 -0.70 -17.13
C SER A 496 0.40 -2.20 -17.02
N ARG A 497 1.50 -2.57 -16.36
CA ARG A 497 1.87 -3.96 -16.03
C ARG A 497 1.42 -4.39 -14.64
N VAL A 498 0.81 -3.50 -13.83
CA VAL A 498 0.25 -3.88 -12.51
C VAL A 498 -0.60 -5.16 -12.59
N PRO A 499 -1.51 -5.35 -13.57
CA PRO A 499 -2.26 -6.61 -13.69
C PRO A 499 -1.38 -7.83 -13.98
N GLU A 500 -0.33 -7.72 -14.80
CA GLU A 500 0.55 -8.86 -15.12
C GLU A 500 1.43 -9.26 -13.92
N TYR A 501 2.06 -8.27 -13.28
CA TYR A 501 2.87 -8.47 -12.08
C TYR A 501 2.05 -9.05 -10.92
N ALA A 502 0.83 -8.55 -10.71
CA ALA A 502 -0.07 -8.98 -9.65
C ALA A 502 -0.65 -10.39 -9.92
N CYS A 503 -1.08 -10.66 -11.15
CA CYS A 503 -1.82 -11.89 -11.47
C CYS A 503 -0.93 -13.09 -11.81
N GLY A 504 0.36 -12.90 -12.09
CA GLY A 504 1.27 -13.99 -12.47
C GLY A 504 1.72 -14.90 -11.33
N HIS A 505 1.46 -14.58 -10.05
CA HIS A 505 2.06 -15.28 -8.91
C HIS A 505 1.53 -16.71 -8.65
N HIS A 506 0.42 -17.10 -9.28
CA HIS A 506 -0.12 -18.47 -9.28
C HIS A 506 0.01 -19.19 -10.63
N GLU A 507 0.69 -18.55 -11.60
CA GLU A 507 1.14 -19.19 -12.82
C GLU A 507 2.45 -19.97 -12.60
N LYS A 508 2.81 -20.87 -13.53
CA LYS A 508 3.92 -21.83 -13.33
C LYS A 508 4.82 -21.95 -14.55
N MET A 509 6.03 -22.47 -14.35
CA MET A 509 7.01 -22.62 -15.44
C MET A 509 6.49 -23.52 -16.56
N ASP A 510 5.76 -24.59 -16.21
CA ASP A 510 5.22 -25.58 -17.14
C ASP A 510 3.79 -25.29 -17.65
N GLY A 511 3.24 -24.12 -17.35
CA GLY A 511 1.88 -23.73 -17.77
C GLY A 511 0.75 -24.55 -17.13
N THR A 512 1.01 -25.27 -16.04
CA THR A 512 -0.03 -25.91 -15.19
C THR A 512 -0.51 -25.01 -14.05
N GLY A 513 -0.24 -23.71 -14.14
CA GLY A 513 -0.72 -22.67 -13.22
C GLY A 513 -2.16 -22.24 -13.49
N TYR A 514 -2.59 -21.16 -12.83
CA TYR A 514 -3.93 -20.60 -12.96
C TYR A 514 -3.88 -19.08 -12.71
N PRO A 515 -4.83 -18.27 -13.26
CA PRO A 515 -6.10 -18.64 -13.89
C PRO A 515 -6.05 -18.80 -15.43
N ARG A 516 -4.93 -18.49 -16.06
CA ARG A 516 -4.72 -18.46 -17.52
C ARG A 516 -3.80 -19.60 -18.01
N GLY A 517 -3.02 -20.21 -17.14
CA GLY A 517 -2.08 -21.29 -17.47
C GLY A 517 -0.87 -20.80 -18.27
N ILE A 518 -0.43 -19.56 -18.01
CA ILE A 518 0.67 -18.90 -18.74
C ILE A 518 1.99 -19.64 -18.45
N TYR A 519 2.78 -19.88 -19.49
CA TYR A 519 4.14 -20.40 -19.33
C TYR A 519 5.04 -19.29 -18.83
N ALA A 520 5.72 -19.50 -17.70
CA ALA A 520 6.50 -18.44 -17.09
C ALA A 520 7.74 -17.97 -17.89
N GLY A 521 8.10 -18.67 -18.98
CA GLY A 521 9.03 -18.15 -19.99
C GLY A 521 8.50 -16.95 -20.79
N ASP A 522 7.20 -16.66 -20.70
CA ASP A 522 6.53 -15.48 -21.25
C ASP A 522 6.12 -14.47 -20.14
N LEU A 523 6.29 -14.81 -18.85
CA LEU A 523 6.05 -13.90 -17.73
C LEU A 523 7.27 -13.01 -17.43
N SER A 524 7.00 -11.80 -16.92
CA SER A 524 8.05 -10.89 -16.48
C SER A 524 8.88 -11.47 -15.32
N ILE A 525 10.04 -10.87 -15.06
CA ILE A 525 10.84 -11.18 -13.87
C ILE A 525 10.10 -10.77 -12.58
N PRO A 526 9.51 -9.56 -12.47
CA PRO A 526 8.59 -9.18 -11.38
C PRO A 526 7.49 -10.20 -11.07
N ALA A 527 6.71 -10.65 -12.06
CA ALA A 527 5.62 -11.61 -11.83
C ALA A 527 6.10 -12.97 -11.27
N ARG A 528 7.28 -13.45 -11.71
CA ARG A 528 7.88 -14.68 -11.19
C ARG A 528 8.56 -14.49 -9.83
N ALA A 529 9.09 -13.30 -9.54
CA ALA A 529 9.59 -12.94 -8.22
C ALA A 529 8.46 -12.88 -7.19
N MET A 530 7.28 -12.38 -7.57
CA MET A 530 6.07 -12.41 -6.74
C MET A 530 5.67 -13.83 -6.32
N ALA A 531 5.71 -14.81 -7.24
CA ALA A 531 5.43 -16.22 -6.91
C ALA A 531 6.38 -16.81 -5.85
N ILE A 532 7.66 -16.40 -5.87
CA ILE A 532 8.65 -16.81 -4.86
C ILE A 532 8.40 -16.09 -3.52
N ALA A 533 8.01 -14.82 -3.56
CA ALA A 533 7.73 -14.02 -2.37
C ALA A 533 6.49 -14.51 -1.62
N ASP A 534 5.35 -14.67 -2.29
CA ASP A 534 4.12 -15.25 -1.71
C ASP A 534 4.39 -16.63 -1.09
N VAL A 535 4.91 -17.58 -1.88
CA VAL A 535 5.13 -18.95 -1.41
C VAL A 535 6.09 -19.02 -0.22
N PHE A 536 7.16 -18.22 -0.19
CA PHE A 536 8.07 -18.20 0.95
C PHE A 536 7.39 -17.63 2.20
N GLU A 537 6.67 -16.51 2.06
CA GLU A 537 5.94 -15.87 3.16
C GLU A 537 4.90 -16.84 3.73
N ALA A 538 4.05 -17.40 2.85
CA ALA A 538 2.96 -18.28 3.22
C ALA A 538 3.42 -19.61 3.87
N LEU A 539 4.67 -20.03 3.64
CA LEU A 539 5.30 -21.17 4.31
C LEU A 539 5.94 -20.81 5.66
N THR A 540 6.35 -19.55 5.87
CA THR A 540 7.12 -19.11 7.05
C THR A 540 6.34 -18.29 8.08
N ALA A 541 5.18 -17.74 7.71
CA ALA A 541 4.30 -17.00 8.60
C ALA A 541 3.83 -17.83 9.82
N ASP A 542 3.68 -17.18 10.98
CA ASP A 542 3.40 -17.79 12.29
C ASP A 542 2.02 -17.51 12.86
N ASP A 543 1.22 -16.75 12.13
CA ASP A 543 -0.14 -16.28 12.43
C ASP A 543 -1.26 -17.29 12.12
N ARG A 544 -0.93 -18.50 11.65
CA ARG A 544 -1.90 -19.53 11.21
C ARG A 544 -2.20 -20.57 12.32
N PRO A 545 -3.33 -20.48 13.06
CA PRO A 545 -3.55 -21.27 14.28
C PRO A 545 -3.68 -22.79 14.05
N TYR A 546 -4.09 -23.22 12.84
CA TYR A 546 -4.24 -24.62 12.49
C TYR A 546 -2.97 -25.28 11.95
N LYS A 547 -1.91 -24.51 11.67
CA LYS A 547 -0.62 -25.02 11.14
C LYS A 547 0.53 -24.25 11.76
N LYS A 548 1.23 -24.88 12.70
CA LYS A 548 2.47 -24.36 13.27
C LYS A 548 3.45 -23.94 12.17
N ALA A 549 3.98 -22.72 12.29
CA ALA A 549 4.98 -22.15 11.40
C ALA A 549 6.10 -23.14 11.08
N LYS A 550 6.55 -23.13 9.82
CA LYS A 550 7.64 -23.99 9.40
C LYS A 550 8.98 -23.41 9.82
N LYS A 551 9.93 -24.31 10.07
CA LYS A 551 11.34 -23.94 10.17
C LYS A 551 11.83 -23.42 8.83
N LEU A 552 12.80 -22.50 8.84
CA LEU A 552 13.39 -21.90 7.65
C LEU A 552 13.94 -22.99 6.69
N SER A 553 14.60 -24.01 7.24
CA SER A 553 15.08 -25.19 6.50
C SER A 553 13.95 -25.98 5.85
N GLU A 554 12.80 -26.11 6.52
CA GLU A 554 11.65 -26.86 6.01
C GLU A 554 10.94 -26.11 4.88
N ALA A 555 10.76 -24.79 5.03
CA ALA A 555 10.18 -23.93 3.99
C ALA A 555 11.05 -23.93 2.72
N MET A 556 12.36 -23.68 2.86
CA MET A 556 13.30 -23.69 1.73
C MET A 556 13.38 -25.06 1.04
N ARG A 557 13.32 -26.16 1.81
CA ARG A 557 13.25 -27.52 1.26
C ARG A 557 11.95 -27.80 0.49
N ILE A 558 10.81 -27.28 0.95
CA ILE A 558 9.54 -27.38 0.22
C ILE A 558 9.63 -26.62 -1.11
N MET A 559 10.15 -25.38 -1.09
CA MET A 559 10.37 -24.59 -2.30
C MET A 559 11.38 -25.23 -3.25
N GLY A 560 12.39 -25.93 -2.73
CA GLY A 560 13.30 -26.77 -3.52
C GLY A 560 12.59 -27.87 -4.29
N PHE A 561 11.59 -28.53 -3.71
CA PHE A 561 10.73 -29.46 -4.45
C PHE A 561 9.80 -28.74 -5.44
N MET A 562 9.30 -27.55 -5.11
CA MET A 562 8.50 -26.73 -6.03
C MET A 562 9.29 -26.27 -7.27
N LYS A 563 10.62 -26.04 -7.13
CA LYS A 563 11.55 -25.88 -8.26
C LYS A 563 11.66 -27.17 -9.10
N VAL A 564 11.80 -28.34 -8.47
CA VAL A 564 11.84 -29.64 -9.19
C VAL A 564 10.54 -29.87 -9.98
N ASP A 565 9.41 -29.49 -9.39
CA ASP A 565 8.06 -29.65 -9.93
C ASP A 565 7.61 -28.49 -10.84
N ASN A 566 8.52 -27.62 -11.31
CA ASN A 566 8.25 -26.50 -12.23
C ASN A 566 7.19 -25.48 -11.75
N HIS A 567 6.89 -25.46 -10.45
CA HIS A 567 5.97 -24.53 -9.83
C HIS A 567 6.64 -23.16 -9.64
N LEU A 568 7.91 -23.14 -9.25
CA LEU A 568 8.72 -21.93 -9.09
C LEU A 568 9.83 -21.87 -10.15
N ASP A 569 10.27 -20.65 -10.47
CA ASP A 569 11.37 -20.41 -11.40
C ASP A 569 12.70 -20.95 -10.83
N PRO A 570 13.40 -21.83 -11.58
CA PRO A 570 14.59 -22.52 -11.06
C PRO A 570 15.80 -21.61 -10.93
N ASP A 571 15.90 -20.55 -11.74
CA ASP A 571 17.03 -19.62 -11.74
C ASP A 571 16.80 -18.50 -10.73
N LEU A 572 15.57 -17.99 -10.59
CA LEU A 572 15.21 -17.04 -9.54
C LEU A 572 15.25 -17.69 -8.14
N PHE A 573 14.84 -18.95 -7.99
CA PHE A 573 14.98 -19.65 -6.71
C PHE A 573 16.46 -19.87 -6.34
N ASP A 574 17.28 -20.29 -7.30
CA ASP A 574 18.72 -20.44 -7.07
C ASP A 574 19.41 -19.10 -6.77
N HIS A 575 18.93 -18.00 -7.35
CA HIS A 575 19.37 -16.65 -6.99
C HIS A 575 18.91 -16.25 -5.58
N PHE A 576 17.65 -16.50 -5.22
CA PHE A 576 17.08 -16.24 -3.89
C PHE A 576 17.85 -16.95 -2.76
N VAL A 577 18.33 -18.17 -3.03
CA VAL A 577 19.29 -18.88 -2.17
C VAL A 577 20.65 -18.15 -2.14
N ARG A 578 21.35 -18.07 -3.28
CA ARG A 578 22.75 -17.57 -3.37
C ARG A 578 22.93 -16.14 -2.87
N SER A 579 21.98 -15.25 -3.14
CA SER A 579 21.96 -13.86 -2.65
C SER A 579 21.73 -13.76 -1.14
N GLY A 580 21.19 -14.81 -0.52
CA GLY A 580 20.83 -14.82 0.90
C GLY A 580 19.64 -13.91 1.25
N VAL A 581 18.85 -13.45 0.29
CA VAL A 581 17.64 -12.64 0.54
C VAL A 581 16.71 -13.33 1.53
N TYR A 582 16.52 -14.65 1.42
CA TYR A 582 15.73 -15.44 2.37
C TYR A 582 16.23 -15.32 3.83
N ARG A 583 17.55 -15.21 4.05
CA ARG A 583 18.17 -14.99 5.37
C ARG A 583 18.04 -13.55 5.85
N ALA A 584 18.16 -12.58 4.95
CA ALA A 584 17.97 -11.17 5.27
C ALA A 584 16.53 -10.88 5.70
N TYR A 585 15.56 -11.45 4.97
CA TYR A 585 14.13 -11.41 5.32
C TYR A 585 13.85 -12.14 6.64
N ALA A 586 14.35 -13.39 6.80
CA ALA A 586 14.15 -14.16 8.02
C ALA A 586 14.63 -13.41 9.28
N LYS A 587 15.83 -12.80 9.24
CA LYS A 587 16.37 -11.99 10.35
C LYS A 587 15.56 -10.74 10.68
N LYS A 588 14.70 -10.27 9.77
CA LYS A 588 13.89 -9.05 9.92
C LYS A 588 12.45 -9.35 10.35
N PHE A 589 11.87 -10.48 9.91
CA PHE A 589 10.43 -10.75 10.03
C PHE A 589 10.07 -12.06 10.74
N LEU A 590 10.96 -13.04 10.88
CA LEU A 590 10.67 -14.32 11.55
C LEU A 590 11.10 -14.29 13.02
N ALA A 591 10.34 -14.95 13.89
CA ALA A 591 10.75 -15.23 15.26
C ALA A 591 12.08 -16.01 15.27
N PRO A 592 13.06 -15.70 16.16
CA PRO A 592 14.38 -16.35 16.15
C PRO A 592 14.33 -17.88 16.24
N ASP A 593 13.34 -18.44 16.96
CA ASP A 593 13.13 -19.88 17.06
C ASP A 593 12.81 -20.56 15.73
N LEU A 594 12.34 -19.85 14.71
CA LEU A 594 12.04 -20.41 13.38
C LEU A 594 13.27 -20.46 12.46
N ILE A 595 14.35 -19.75 12.82
CA ILE A 595 15.55 -19.58 12.00
C ILE A 595 16.55 -20.69 12.33
N ASP A 596 16.54 -21.76 11.54
CA ASP A 596 17.52 -22.84 11.59
C ASP A 596 18.44 -22.87 10.36
N GLU A 597 19.43 -23.78 10.37
CA GLU A 597 20.42 -23.91 9.32
C GLU A 597 19.82 -24.53 8.05
N VAL A 598 20.19 -23.99 6.88
CA VAL A 598 19.65 -24.41 5.58
C VAL A 598 20.79 -24.92 4.71
N ASP A 599 20.68 -26.16 4.25
CA ASP A 599 21.62 -26.79 3.32
C ASP A 599 21.43 -26.21 1.90
N GLU A 600 22.16 -25.13 1.62
CA GLU A 600 22.13 -24.47 0.31
C GLU A 600 22.73 -25.35 -0.80
N GLU A 601 23.73 -26.18 -0.51
CA GLU A 601 24.35 -27.04 -1.52
C GLU A 601 23.35 -28.09 -2.02
N ALA A 602 22.59 -28.71 -1.12
CA ALA A 602 21.51 -29.64 -1.49
C ALA A 602 20.41 -28.95 -2.31
N LEU A 603 20.01 -27.73 -1.96
CA LEU A 603 19.00 -26.97 -2.71
C LEU A 603 19.48 -26.59 -4.12
N LEU A 604 20.70 -26.08 -4.23
CA LEU A 604 21.32 -25.70 -5.50
C LEU A 604 21.70 -26.91 -6.37
N ALA A 605 21.77 -28.11 -5.80
CA ALA A 605 21.91 -29.37 -6.55
C ALA A 605 20.60 -29.84 -7.22
N LEU A 606 19.43 -29.42 -6.73
CA LEU A 606 18.13 -29.80 -7.32
C LEU A 606 17.96 -29.24 -8.74
N ARG A 607 17.34 -30.03 -9.62
CA ARG A 607 17.12 -29.70 -11.03
C ARG A 607 15.63 -29.80 -11.39
N PRO A 608 15.08 -28.86 -12.18
CA PRO A 608 13.70 -28.91 -12.67
C PRO A 608 13.47 -30.13 -13.56
N LYS A 609 12.23 -30.65 -13.57
CA LYS A 609 11.79 -31.65 -14.54
C LYS A 609 11.74 -31.03 -15.95
N PRO A 610 12.23 -31.70 -16.99
CA PRO A 610 12.12 -31.19 -18.36
C PRO A 610 10.65 -31.14 -18.80
N PHE A 611 10.25 -30.03 -19.40
CA PHE A 611 8.94 -29.84 -20.04
C PHE A 611 9.13 -29.24 -21.44
N ALA A 612 8.07 -29.29 -22.26
CA ALA A 612 8.07 -28.74 -23.62
C ALA A 612 7.14 -27.52 -23.70
N LEU A 613 7.56 -26.48 -24.41
CA LEU A 613 6.71 -25.30 -24.68
C LEU A 613 5.76 -25.59 -25.86
N PRO A 614 4.46 -25.29 -25.76
CA PRO A 614 3.55 -25.35 -26.89
C PRO A 614 3.81 -24.22 -27.91
N PRO A 615 3.20 -24.28 -29.11
CA PRO A 615 3.39 -23.29 -30.16
C PRO A 615 3.13 -21.85 -29.67
N ARG A 616 3.90 -20.89 -30.19
CA ARG A 616 3.83 -19.47 -29.77
C ARG A 616 2.40 -18.91 -29.75
N ALA A 617 1.60 -19.19 -30.78
CA ALA A 617 0.21 -18.73 -30.87
C ALA A 617 -0.71 -19.29 -29.76
N GLU A 618 -0.42 -20.48 -29.21
CA GLU A 618 -1.14 -21.00 -28.05
C GLU A 618 -0.73 -20.24 -26.77
N ARG A 619 0.56 -20.00 -26.59
CA ARG A 619 1.08 -19.25 -25.44
C ARG A 619 0.60 -17.80 -25.42
N GLU A 620 0.58 -17.15 -26.59
CA GLU A 620 0.00 -15.81 -26.77
C GLU A 620 -1.51 -15.77 -26.45
N ARG A 621 -2.27 -16.79 -26.88
CA ARG A 621 -3.71 -16.90 -26.57
C ARG A 621 -3.98 -16.97 -25.06
N ARG A 622 -3.14 -17.67 -24.29
CA ARG A 622 -3.29 -17.77 -22.82
C ARG A 622 -3.20 -16.42 -22.11
N PHE A 623 -2.57 -15.38 -22.67
CA PHE A 623 -2.61 -14.04 -22.06
C PHE A 623 -4.00 -13.38 -22.11
N SER A 624 -4.90 -13.82 -22.99
CA SER A 624 -6.23 -13.20 -23.19
C SER A 624 -7.40 -14.05 -22.73
N GLU A 625 -7.20 -15.34 -22.46
CA GLU A 625 -8.27 -16.29 -22.14
C GLU A 625 -7.96 -17.06 -20.84
N PHE A 626 -8.95 -17.17 -19.96
CA PHE A 626 -8.86 -18.05 -18.79
C PHE A 626 -8.91 -19.53 -19.20
N LEU A 627 -8.45 -20.41 -18.32
CA LEU A 627 -8.66 -21.85 -18.49
C LEU A 627 -10.17 -22.19 -18.46
N PRO A 628 -10.61 -23.29 -19.13
CA PRO A 628 -12.04 -23.61 -19.25
C PRO A 628 -12.78 -23.71 -17.91
N GLU A 629 -12.13 -24.23 -16.87
CA GLU A 629 -12.66 -24.36 -15.49
C GLU A 629 -12.87 -23.02 -14.76
N TYR A 630 -12.42 -21.90 -15.34
CA TYR A 630 -12.61 -20.53 -14.83
C TYR A 630 -13.38 -19.63 -15.81
N SER A 631 -13.90 -20.20 -16.91
CA SER A 631 -14.53 -19.46 -18.02
C SER A 631 -16.07 -19.42 -17.95
N SER A 632 -16.67 -19.77 -16.81
CA SER A 632 -18.12 -19.93 -16.58
C SER A 632 -18.73 -18.83 -15.72
#